data_AF-A0A158NKR5-F1
#
_entry.id   AF-A0A158NKR5-F1
#
_cell.length_a   1.000
_cell.length_b   1.000
_cell.length_c   1.000
_cell.angle_alpha   90.00
_cell.angle_beta   90.00
_cell.angle_gamma   90.00
#
_symmetry.space_group_name_H-M   'P 1'
#
loop_
_entity.id
_entity.type
_entity.pdbx_description
1 polymer ?
#
loop_
_entity_poly.entity_id
_entity_poly.type
_entity_poly.pdbx_seq_one_letter_code
_entity_poly.pdbx_strand_id
1 'polypeptide(L)'
;MVSRRKILSRSRDNLVESQYEEQDEEDVWYNLDKLYKDHIQEVLDKWNQIDDEIWAKVIVFERNRRVAKAYARAPVLTINGSNDGFDGFRIGLCGFDNPMRDSKTEEAKRHINQGVKIKMDEQGNILIKRLCKNNVYVKSTNQEDNAIGPEIIRNSQGALEHEKPGKLFDMNKFQTNLSRETRRAYPDRRRLEMQCLSAIIFVRTEADLLQCPVWVLIVNVVGLDMLKSKLPPGILLESV
;
A
#
# COMPACT_ATOMS: atom_id res chain seq x y z
N MET A 1 49.95 20.18 7.86
CA MET A 1 49.24 21.30 7.20
C MET A 1 47.90 20.79 6.71
N VAL A 2 46.78 21.34 7.18
CA VAL A 2 45.43 20.86 6.83
C VAL A 2 45.04 21.44 5.47
N SER A 3 44.80 20.57 4.48
CA SER A 3 44.44 20.98 3.12
C SER A 3 42.94 21.28 3.02
N ARG A 4 42.59 22.47 2.52
CA ARG A 4 41.20 22.88 2.24
C ARG A 4 40.44 21.86 1.38
N ARG A 5 41.14 21.19 0.46
CA ARG A 5 40.56 20.15 -0.42
C ARG A 5 40.12 18.90 0.35
N LYS A 6 40.84 18.55 1.43
CA LYS A 6 40.56 17.39 2.31
C LYS A 6 39.46 17.68 3.33
N ILE A 7 39.28 18.95 3.72
CA ILE A 7 38.13 19.39 4.53
C ILE A 7 36.86 19.35 3.68
N LEU A 8 36.89 19.91 2.47
CA LEU A 8 35.72 19.94 1.57
C LEU A 8 35.27 18.53 1.12
N SER A 9 36.19 17.58 0.91
CA SER A 9 35.80 16.21 0.59
C SER A 9 35.09 15.53 1.77
N ARG A 10 35.63 15.65 2.99
CA ARG A 10 35.01 15.10 4.20
C ARG A 10 33.64 15.72 4.51
N SER A 11 33.49 17.02 4.33
CA SER A 11 32.18 17.67 4.50
C SER A 11 31.17 17.20 3.45
N ARG A 12 31.62 16.94 2.21
CA ARG A 12 30.75 16.39 1.16
C ARG A 12 30.36 14.94 1.44
N ASP A 13 31.31 14.13 1.90
CA ASP A 13 31.05 12.73 2.26
C ASP A 13 30.09 12.65 3.46
N ASN A 14 30.29 13.47 4.50
CA ASN A 14 29.38 13.56 5.64
C ASN A 14 27.97 14.06 5.27
N LEU A 15 27.86 14.99 4.32
CA LEU A 15 26.56 15.49 3.83
C LEU A 15 25.81 14.42 3.04
N VAL A 16 26.53 13.59 2.29
CA VAL A 16 25.96 12.48 1.53
C VAL A 16 25.52 11.38 2.51
N GLU A 17 26.35 11.05 3.50
CA GLU A 17 26.03 10.08 4.56
C GLU A 17 24.81 10.53 5.38
N SER A 18 24.73 11.81 5.77
CA SER A 18 23.57 12.35 6.47
C SER A 18 22.29 12.36 5.62
N GLN A 19 22.40 12.59 4.30
CA GLN A 19 21.24 12.51 3.40
C GLN A 19 20.73 11.08 3.23
N TYR A 20 21.63 10.09 3.20
CA TYR A 20 21.24 8.69 3.19
C TYR A 20 20.59 8.27 4.52
N GLU A 21 21.13 8.71 5.65
CA GLU A 21 20.54 8.46 6.98
C GLU A 21 19.15 9.09 7.14
N GLU A 22 18.97 10.34 6.72
CA GLU A 22 17.67 11.03 6.74
C GLU A 22 16.64 10.32 5.84
N GLN A 23 17.03 9.93 4.63
CA GLN A 23 16.15 9.20 3.72
C GLN A 23 15.80 7.79 4.25
N ASP A 24 16.76 7.13 4.89
CA ASP A 24 16.57 5.80 5.50
C ASP A 24 15.64 5.83 6.72
N GLU A 25 15.53 6.95 7.43
CA GLU A 25 14.54 7.16 8.49
C GLU A 25 13.16 7.55 7.94
N GLU A 26 13.08 8.33 6.85
CA GLU A 26 11.82 8.72 6.19
C GLU A 26 11.02 7.53 5.63
N ASP A 27 11.70 6.44 5.31
CA ASP A 27 11.12 5.21 4.76
C ASP A 27 10.70 4.18 5.83
N VAL A 28 10.68 4.56 7.11
CA VAL A 28 10.36 3.66 8.23
C VAL A 28 9.21 4.21 9.07
N TRP A 29 8.26 3.34 9.42
CA TRP A 29 7.15 3.68 10.31
C TRP A 29 7.13 2.80 11.56
N TYR A 30 6.73 3.37 12.69
CA TYR A 30 6.54 2.63 13.95
C TYR A 30 5.08 2.63 14.42
N ASN A 31 4.22 3.33 13.68
CA ASN A 31 2.81 3.45 13.94
C ASN A 31 2.04 3.26 12.63
N LEU A 32 1.12 2.31 12.62
CA LEU A 32 0.40 1.91 11.42
C LEU A 32 -0.57 3.00 10.93
N ASP A 33 -1.22 3.72 11.84
CA ASP A 33 -2.11 4.83 11.48
C ASP A 33 -1.34 5.98 10.83
N LYS A 34 -0.12 6.26 11.31
CA LYS A 34 0.77 7.25 10.69
C LYS A 34 1.16 6.80 9.28
N LEU A 35 1.57 5.54 9.10
CA LEU A 35 1.90 4.98 7.77
C LEU A 35 0.75 5.17 6.78
N TYR A 36 -0.47 4.83 7.20
CA TYR A 36 -1.64 4.97 6.35
C TYR A 36 -1.94 6.43 5.99
N LYS A 37 -1.91 7.33 6.98
CA LYS A 37 -2.11 8.77 6.75
C LYS A 37 -1.06 9.34 5.80
N ASP A 38 0.22 9.05 6.04
CA ASP A 38 1.32 9.56 5.23
C ASP A 38 1.17 9.11 3.76
N HIS A 39 0.77 7.86 3.52
CA HIS A 39 0.58 7.36 2.16
C HIS A 39 -0.65 7.89 1.44
N ILE A 40 -1.75 8.12 2.16
CA ILE A 40 -2.91 8.84 1.62
C ILE A 40 -2.52 10.28 1.27
N GLN A 41 -1.88 10.98 2.21
CA GLN A 41 -1.48 12.37 2.03
C GLN A 41 -0.50 12.52 0.87
N GLU A 42 0.45 11.60 0.70
CA GLU A 42 1.38 11.62 -0.43
C GLU A 42 0.66 11.52 -1.79
N VAL A 43 -0.46 10.78 -1.88
CA VAL A 43 -1.29 10.73 -3.10
C VAL A 43 -2.07 12.03 -3.28
N LEU A 44 -2.65 12.57 -2.20
CA LEU A 44 -3.43 13.82 -2.26
C LEU A 44 -2.58 15.04 -2.60
N ASP A 45 -1.36 15.15 -2.06
CA ASP A 45 -0.43 16.25 -2.33
C ASP A 45 0.03 16.26 -3.79
N LYS A 46 0.20 15.07 -4.38
CA LYS A 46 0.63 14.88 -5.77
C LYS A 46 -0.53 14.74 -6.73
N TRP A 47 -1.77 14.96 -6.30
CA TRP A 47 -2.97 14.61 -7.06
C TRP A 47 -2.96 15.11 -8.51
N ASN A 48 -2.67 16.40 -8.72
CA ASN A 48 -2.68 17.01 -10.05
C ASN A 48 -1.47 16.60 -10.92
N GLN A 49 -0.53 15.83 -10.36
CA GLN A 49 0.64 15.28 -11.06
C GLN A 49 0.47 13.79 -11.35
N ILE A 50 -0.56 13.14 -10.79
CA ILE A 50 -0.89 11.75 -11.08
C ILE A 50 -1.67 11.72 -12.37
N ASP A 51 -1.18 10.93 -13.31
CA ASP A 51 -1.80 10.63 -14.60
C ASP A 51 -3.16 9.95 -14.39
N ASP A 52 -4.20 10.42 -15.09
CA ASP A 52 -5.59 9.99 -14.94
C ASP A 52 -5.78 8.48 -15.23
N GLU A 53 -4.86 7.85 -15.97
CA GLU A 53 -4.88 6.40 -16.23
C GLU A 53 -4.40 5.56 -15.02
N ILE A 54 -3.81 6.19 -13.99
CA ILE A 54 -3.33 5.50 -12.79
C ILE A 54 -4.51 5.22 -11.86
N TRP A 55 -4.82 3.94 -11.68
CA TRP A 55 -5.91 3.52 -10.80
C TRP A 55 -5.46 3.12 -9.39
N ALA A 56 -4.18 2.77 -9.21
CA ALA A 56 -3.61 2.48 -7.90
C ALA A 56 -2.15 2.88 -7.75
N LYS A 57 -1.78 3.23 -6.53
CA LYS A 57 -0.39 3.27 -6.07
C LYS A 57 -0.12 2.02 -5.21
N VAL A 58 0.93 1.30 -5.55
CA VAL A 58 1.38 0.09 -4.84
C VAL A 58 2.66 0.42 -4.11
N ILE A 59 2.70 0.21 -2.79
CA ILE A 59 3.88 0.40 -1.97
C ILE A 59 4.33 -0.96 -1.45
N VAL A 60 5.61 -1.29 -1.63
CA VAL A 60 6.20 -2.54 -1.16
C VAL A 60 6.89 -2.29 0.17
N PHE A 61 6.64 -3.19 1.12
CA PHE A 61 7.22 -3.15 2.44
C PHE A 61 7.91 -4.46 2.81
N GLU A 62 9.01 -4.29 3.53
CA GLU A 62 9.65 -5.34 4.29
C GLU A 62 9.64 -4.91 5.76
N ARG A 63 8.93 -5.65 6.62
CA ARG A 63 8.60 -5.19 7.98
C ARG A 63 7.91 -3.84 7.95
N ASN A 64 8.52 -2.85 8.57
CA ASN A 64 8.02 -1.50 8.74
C ASN A 64 8.74 -0.49 7.84
N ARG A 65 9.57 -0.99 6.90
CA ARG A 65 10.34 -0.21 5.95
C ARG A 65 9.74 -0.32 4.55
N ARG A 66 9.53 0.82 3.91
CA ARG A 66 9.17 0.91 2.50
C ARG A 66 10.40 0.63 1.65
N VAL A 67 10.27 -0.25 0.65
CA VAL A 67 11.37 -0.63 -0.25
C VAL A 67 11.12 -0.26 -1.70
N ALA A 68 9.86 -0.03 -2.09
CA ALA A 68 9.53 0.41 -3.44
C ALA A 68 8.14 1.07 -3.52
N LYS A 69 7.92 1.81 -4.60
CA LYS A 69 6.62 2.32 -5.03
C LYS A 69 6.42 2.06 -6.52
N ALA A 70 5.20 1.75 -6.92
CA ALA A 70 4.80 1.60 -8.31
C ALA A 70 3.42 2.21 -8.51
N TYR A 71 3.16 2.71 -9.71
CA TYR A 71 1.83 3.20 -10.11
C TYR A 71 1.25 2.27 -11.17
N ALA A 72 0.08 1.72 -10.88
CA ALA A 72 -0.61 0.78 -11.76
C ALA A 72 -1.49 1.56 -12.75
N ARG A 73 -1.16 1.44 -14.04
CA ARG A 73 -1.99 1.91 -15.16
C ARG A 73 -2.74 0.76 -15.82
N ALA A 74 -2.04 -0.33 -16.10
CA ALA A 74 -2.64 -1.52 -16.70
C ALA A 74 -3.77 -2.07 -15.81
N PRO A 75 -4.92 -2.48 -16.37
CA PRO A 75 -6.04 -2.98 -15.57
C PRO A 75 -5.70 -4.21 -14.75
N VAL A 76 -4.68 -4.97 -15.15
CA VAL A 76 -4.19 -6.17 -14.48
C VAL A 76 -2.74 -5.95 -14.06
N LEU A 77 -2.45 -6.21 -12.78
CA LEU A 77 -1.11 -6.16 -12.22
C LEU A 77 -0.78 -7.51 -11.56
N THR A 78 0.38 -8.07 -11.89
CA THR A 78 0.89 -9.28 -11.24
C THR A 78 1.88 -8.88 -10.14
N ILE A 79 1.76 -9.44 -8.94
CA ILE A 79 2.72 -9.19 -7.85
C ILE A 79 3.28 -10.55 -7.42
N ASN A 80 4.57 -10.79 -7.64
CA ASN A 80 5.17 -12.12 -7.51
C ASN A 80 6.59 -12.05 -6.91
N GLY A 81 7.25 -13.21 -6.78
CA GLY A 81 8.58 -13.34 -6.20
C GLY A 81 9.74 -13.23 -7.20
N SER A 82 9.51 -12.70 -8.41
CA SER A 82 10.58 -12.51 -9.40
C SER A 82 11.54 -11.38 -9.00
N ASN A 83 12.70 -11.32 -9.67
CA ASN A 83 13.72 -10.30 -9.44
C ASN A 83 13.60 -9.12 -10.42
N ASP A 84 12.50 -9.03 -11.18
CA ASP A 84 12.35 -8.09 -12.30
C ASP A 84 12.02 -6.65 -11.84
N GLY A 85 11.80 -6.41 -10.54
CA GLY A 85 11.39 -5.10 -10.04
C GLY A 85 10.00 -4.72 -10.56
N PHE A 86 9.84 -3.58 -11.21
CA PHE A 86 8.56 -3.16 -11.80
C PHE A 86 8.69 -2.88 -13.30
N ASP A 87 7.87 -3.56 -14.13
CA ASP A 87 7.88 -3.45 -15.59
C ASP A 87 6.63 -2.76 -16.18
N GLY A 88 5.74 -2.25 -15.33
CA GLY A 88 4.44 -1.68 -15.73
C GLY A 88 3.25 -2.63 -15.59
N PHE A 89 3.48 -3.95 -15.66
CA PHE A 89 2.44 -5.00 -15.62
C PHE A 89 2.68 -6.02 -14.50
N ARG A 90 3.90 -6.07 -13.96
CA ARG A 90 4.36 -6.98 -12.93
C ARG A 90 5.26 -6.26 -11.94
N ILE A 91 5.09 -6.60 -10.67
CA ILE A 91 5.98 -6.28 -9.56
C ILE A 91 6.64 -7.58 -9.08
N GLY A 92 7.92 -7.74 -9.39
CA GLY A 92 8.81 -8.75 -8.81
C GLY A 92 9.37 -8.27 -7.48
N LEU A 93 8.80 -8.75 -6.37
CA LEU A 93 9.12 -8.30 -5.02
C LEU A 93 10.58 -8.56 -4.63
N CYS A 94 11.25 -9.53 -5.26
CA CYS A 94 12.65 -9.85 -5.00
C CYS A 94 13.64 -8.95 -5.77
N GLY A 95 13.15 -8.10 -6.67
CA GLY A 95 13.97 -7.15 -7.44
C GLY A 95 14.26 -5.82 -6.74
N PHE A 96 13.84 -5.65 -5.48
CA PHE A 96 14.09 -4.45 -4.69
C PHE A 96 15.10 -4.72 -3.58
N ASP A 97 16.04 -3.79 -3.42
CA ASP A 97 17.05 -3.83 -2.38
C ASP A 97 16.50 -3.35 -1.04
N ASN A 98 17.06 -3.89 0.04
CA ASN A 98 16.81 -3.43 1.41
C ASN A 98 18.06 -3.75 2.26
N PRO A 99 18.90 -2.75 2.58
CA PRO A 99 20.10 -2.95 3.40
C PRO A 99 19.81 -3.53 4.80
N MET A 100 18.59 -3.32 5.31
CA MET A 100 18.16 -3.74 6.65
C MET A 100 17.35 -5.05 6.63
N ARG A 101 17.39 -5.81 5.54
CA ARG A 101 16.62 -7.05 5.40
C ARG A 101 17.09 -8.12 6.38
N ASP A 102 16.17 -8.61 7.20
CA ASP A 102 16.44 -9.74 8.11
C ASP A 102 16.28 -11.12 7.43
N SER A 103 16.83 -12.15 8.08
CA SER A 103 16.83 -13.53 7.58
C SER A 103 15.44 -14.13 7.39
N LYS A 104 14.46 -13.78 8.23
CA LYS A 104 13.08 -14.30 8.10
C LYS A 104 12.38 -13.65 6.90
N THR A 105 12.67 -12.38 6.63
CA THR A 105 12.18 -11.67 5.44
C THR A 105 12.76 -12.28 4.18
N GLU A 106 14.08 -12.49 4.17
CA GLU A 106 14.77 -13.15 3.06
C GLU A 106 14.23 -14.58 2.81
N GLU A 107 13.97 -15.36 3.87
CA GLU A 107 13.33 -16.68 3.76
C GLU A 107 11.91 -16.59 3.18
N ALA A 108 11.09 -15.65 3.64
CA ALA A 108 9.73 -15.45 3.14
C ALA A 108 9.73 -15.10 1.65
N LYS A 109 10.64 -14.22 1.20
CA LYS A 109 10.74 -13.81 -0.21
C LYS A 109 10.94 -14.99 -1.17
N ARG A 110 11.76 -15.97 -0.79
CA ARG A 110 11.99 -17.20 -1.58
C ARG A 110 10.72 -18.03 -1.81
N HIS A 111 9.68 -17.83 -1.00
CA HIS A 111 8.44 -18.63 -1.02
C HIS A 111 7.27 -17.92 -1.72
N ILE A 112 7.44 -16.68 -2.20
CA ILE A 112 6.36 -15.92 -2.86
C ILE A 112 5.95 -16.57 -4.19
N ASN A 113 6.91 -17.08 -4.97
CA ASN A 113 6.67 -17.75 -6.27
C ASN A 113 5.76 -16.91 -7.19
N GLN A 114 4.66 -17.47 -7.70
CA GLN A 114 3.73 -16.77 -8.61
C GLN A 114 2.91 -15.64 -7.94
N GLY A 115 2.96 -15.52 -6.61
CA GLY A 115 2.26 -14.51 -5.82
C GLY A 115 0.77 -14.39 -6.12
N VAL A 116 0.34 -13.18 -6.49
CA VAL A 116 -1.05 -12.81 -6.79
C VAL A 116 -1.16 -12.08 -8.11
N LYS A 117 -2.39 -12.06 -8.65
CA LYS A 117 -2.81 -11.14 -9.70
C LYS A 117 -3.94 -10.27 -9.15
N ILE A 118 -3.81 -8.96 -9.30
CA ILE A 118 -4.89 -8.01 -9.01
C ILE A 118 -5.42 -7.40 -10.31
N LYS A 119 -6.70 -7.07 -10.32
CA LYS A 119 -7.37 -6.48 -11.48
C LYS A 119 -8.39 -5.44 -11.04
N MET A 120 -8.36 -4.25 -11.63
CA MET A 120 -9.50 -3.33 -11.56
C MET A 120 -10.53 -3.71 -12.64
N ASP A 121 -11.80 -3.83 -12.25
CA ASP A 121 -12.90 -4.03 -13.20
C ASP A 121 -13.59 -2.70 -13.57
N GLU A 122 -14.51 -2.77 -14.53
CA GLU A 122 -15.25 -1.59 -15.04
C GLU A 122 -16.16 -0.93 -13.99
N GLN A 123 -16.47 -1.64 -12.90
CA GLN A 123 -17.25 -1.11 -11.79
C GLN A 123 -16.37 -0.47 -10.71
N GLY A 124 -15.05 -0.48 -10.88
CA GLY A 124 -14.09 0.01 -9.89
C GLY A 124 -13.82 -0.95 -8.74
N ASN A 125 -14.28 -2.21 -8.81
CA ASN A 125 -13.83 -3.22 -7.86
C ASN A 125 -12.37 -3.55 -8.13
N ILE A 126 -11.63 -3.90 -7.08
CA ILE A 126 -10.30 -4.49 -7.20
C ILE A 126 -10.42 -5.97 -6.85
N LEU A 127 -10.27 -6.82 -7.86
CA LEU A 127 -10.23 -8.27 -7.73
C LEU A 127 -8.80 -8.71 -7.42
N ILE A 128 -8.66 -9.77 -6.61
CA ILE A 128 -7.40 -10.42 -6.29
C ILE A 128 -7.55 -11.94 -6.46
N LYS A 129 -6.53 -12.57 -7.04
CA LYS A 129 -6.44 -14.03 -7.18
C LYS A 129 -5.05 -14.49 -6.75
N ARG A 130 -4.99 -15.41 -5.77
CA ARG A 130 -3.75 -16.08 -5.36
C ARG A 130 -3.36 -17.13 -6.39
N LEU A 131 -2.11 -17.08 -6.84
CA LEU A 131 -1.53 -18.00 -7.83
C LEU A 131 -0.40 -18.85 -7.24
N CYS A 132 0.17 -18.46 -6.10
CA CYS A 132 1.21 -19.26 -5.43
C CYS A 132 0.65 -20.33 -4.50
N LYS A 133 1.48 -21.37 -4.27
CA LYS A 133 1.22 -22.45 -3.32
C LYS A 133 1.26 -21.98 -1.87
N ASN A 134 2.07 -20.99 -1.53
CA ASN A 134 2.14 -20.43 -0.18
C ASN A 134 0.99 -19.46 0.08
N ASN A 135 0.65 -19.27 1.36
CA ASN A 135 -0.48 -18.43 1.72
C ASN A 135 -0.24 -16.96 1.37
N VAL A 136 -1.34 -16.29 1.06
CA VAL A 136 -1.41 -14.83 0.93
C VAL A 136 -2.60 -14.39 1.76
N TYR A 137 -2.43 -13.31 2.50
CA TYR A 137 -3.42 -12.79 3.43
C TYR A 137 -3.79 -11.37 3.03
N VAL A 138 -5.04 -11.00 3.24
CA VAL A 138 -5.51 -9.62 3.09
C VAL A 138 -5.93 -9.13 4.46
N LYS A 139 -5.34 -8.02 4.91
CA LYS A 139 -5.76 -7.36 6.15
C LYS A 139 -6.61 -6.15 5.86
N SER A 140 -7.68 -6.01 6.65
CA SER A 140 -8.44 -4.77 6.70
C SER A 140 -7.65 -3.69 7.41
N THR A 141 -7.72 -2.48 6.88
CA THR A 141 -7.17 -1.27 7.50
C THR A 141 -8.05 -0.72 8.63
N ASN A 142 -9.32 -1.15 8.69
CA ASN A 142 -10.24 -0.89 9.80
C ASN A 142 -11.21 -2.09 9.96
N GLN A 143 -11.36 -2.61 11.18
CA GLN A 143 -12.17 -3.82 11.43
C GLN A 143 -13.67 -3.57 11.30
N GLU A 144 -14.15 -2.40 11.71
CA GLU A 144 -15.58 -2.06 11.72
C GLU A 144 -16.07 -1.63 10.34
N ASP A 145 -15.28 -0.80 9.66
CA ASP A 145 -15.65 -0.20 8.37
C ASP A 145 -14.57 -0.45 7.32
N ASN A 146 -14.87 -1.35 6.38
CA ASN A 146 -13.97 -1.68 5.29
C ASN A 146 -14.70 -1.93 3.98
N ALA A 147 -13.95 -1.85 2.89
CA ALA A 147 -14.43 -2.14 1.54
C ALA A 147 -14.04 -3.55 1.07
N ILE A 148 -13.59 -4.46 1.93
CA ILE A 148 -13.18 -5.81 1.51
C ILE A 148 -14.42 -6.69 1.26
N GLY A 149 -14.36 -7.54 0.23
CA GLY A 149 -15.42 -8.49 -0.10
C GLY A 149 -15.63 -9.56 0.98
N PRO A 150 -16.88 -10.03 1.19
CA PRO A 150 -17.21 -11.03 2.20
C PRO A 150 -16.47 -12.36 2.00
N GLU A 151 -16.11 -12.72 0.77
CA GLU A 151 -15.38 -13.93 0.42
C GLU A 151 -13.94 -13.95 0.97
N ILE A 152 -13.36 -12.79 1.29
CA ILE A 152 -12.06 -12.69 1.95
C ILE A 152 -12.23 -12.58 3.46
N ILE A 153 -13.17 -11.75 3.92
CA ILE A 153 -13.40 -11.48 5.37
C ILE A 153 -13.79 -12.75 6.13
N ARG A 154 -14.55 -13.65 5.50
CA ARG A 154 -15.00 -14.90 6.13
C ARG A 154 -13.85 -15.90 6.35
N ASN A 155 -12.73 -15.73 5.66
CA ASN A 155 -11.59 -16.62 5.78
C ASN A 155 -10.78 -16.27 7.02
N SER A 156 -10.25 -17.29 7.69
CA SER A 156 -9.40 -17.09 8.86
C SER A 156 -8.24 -16.16 8.53
N GLN A 157 -8.13 -15.05 9.29
CA GLN A 157 -7.11 -14.01 9.11
C GLN A 157 -7.07 -13.37 7.70
N GLY A 158 -8.15 -13.47 6.93
CA GLY A 158 -8.20 -12.96 5.56
C GLY A 158 -7.35 -13.75 4.57
N ALA A 159 -7.07 -15.03 4.85
CA ALA A 159 -6.30 -15.89 3.96
C ALA A 159 -7.02 -16.10 2.62
N LEU A 160 -6.31 -15.92 1.51
CA LEU A 160 -6.82 -16.17 0.17
C LEU A 160 -6.83 -17.66 -0.15
N GLU A 161 -7.96 -18.16 -0.63
CA GLU A 161 -8.07 -19.48 -1.25
C GLU A 161 -7.25 -19.53 -2.54
N HIS A 162 -6.63 -20.67 -2.81
CA HIS A 162 -5.81 -20.85 -4.01
C HIS A 162 -6.68 -20.83 -5.27
N GLU A 163 -6.29 -20.03 -6.26
CA GLU A 163 -6.97 -19.85 -7.54
C GLU A 163 -8.45 -19.43 -7.49
N LYS A 164 -8.94 -19.00 -6.33
CA LYS A 164 -10.28 -18.43 -6.20
C LYS A 164 -10.18 -16.90 -6.22
N PRO A 165 -10.92 -16.21 -7.10
CA PRO A 165 -10.97 -14.75 -7.08
C PRO A 165 -11.72 -14.27 -5.83
N GLY A 166 -11.29 -13.13 -5.29
CA GLY A 166 -12.03 -12.35 -4.30
C GLY A 166 -11.89 -10.86 -4.54
N LYS A 167 -12.73 -10.06 -3.92
CA LYS A 167 -12.73 -8.60 -3.98
C LYS A 167 -11.84 -8.06 -2.87
N LEU A 168 -10.64 -7.65 -3.25
CA LEU A 168 -9.76 -6.85 -2.41
C LEU A 168 -10.42 -5.51 -2.04
N PHE A 169 -11.17 -4.93 -2.98
CA PHE A 169 -12.00 -3.75 -2.80
C PHE A 169 -13.34 -3.92 -3.54
N ASP A 170 -14.44 -3.79 -2.82
CA ASP A 170 -15.81 -3.83 -3.31
C ASP A 170 -16.36 -2.40 -3.39
N MET A 171 -16.55 -1.91 -4.61
CA MET A 171 -16.99 -0.54 -4.87
C MET A 171 -18.40 -0.28 -4.34
N ASN A 172 -19.32 -1.25 -4.46
CA ASN A 172 -20.69 -1.09 -3.98
C ASN A 172 -20.73 -1.00 -2.45
N LYS A 173 -19.91 -1.80 -1.77
CA LYS A 173 -19.75 -1.72 -0.31
C LYS A 173 -19.18 -0.36 0.09
N PHE A 174 -18.15 0.13 -0.62
CA PHE A 174 -17.57 1.44 -0.35
C PHE A 174 -18.56 2.59 -0.57
N GLN A 175 -19.33 2.58 -1.66
CA GLN A 175 -20.39 3.57 -1.91
C GLN A 175 -21.48 3.56 -0.82
N THR A 176 -21.82 2.38 -0.31
CA THR A 176 -22.75 2.24 0.82
C THR A 176 -22.16 2.87 2.09
N ASN A 177 -20.88 2.59 2.38
CA ASN A 177 -20.18 3.17 3.52
C ASN A 177 -20.09 4.70 3.41
N LEU A 178 -19.78 5.23 2.23
CA LEU A 178 -19.76 6.66 1.93
C LEU A 178 -21.13 7.31 2.16
N SER A 179 -22.20 6.70 1.65
CA SER A 179 -23.57 7.18 1.81
C SER A 179 -24.02 7.18 3.28
N ARG A 180 -23.53 6.23 4.07
CA ARG A 180 -23.81 6.15 5.51
C ARG A 180 -23.01 7.19 6.29
N GLU A 181 -21.73 7.37 5.97
CA GLU A 181 -20.85 8.33 6.67
C GLU A 181 -21.32 9.78 6.46
N THR A 182 -21.70 10.13 5.23
CA THR A 182 -22.24 11.45 4.88
C THR A 182 -23.56 11.80 5.60
N ARG A 183 -24.28 10.80 6.12
CA ARG A 183 -25.52 10.98 6.89
C ARG A 183 -25.31 10.96 8.40
N ARG A 184 -24.08 10.76 8.89
CA ARG A 184 -23.79 10.84 10.33
C ARG A 184 -23.90 12.29 10.81
N ALA A 185 -24.19 12.47 12.09
CA ALA A 185 -24.17 13.79 12.73
C ALA A 185 -22.79 14.45 12.65
N TYR A 186 -21.73 13.64 12.69
CA TYR A 186 -20.34 14.07 12.53
C TYR A 186 -19.67 13.17 11.49
N PRO A 187 -19.76 13.50 10.19
CA PRO A 187 -19.09 12.74 9.14
C PRO A 187 -17.57 12.83 9.29
N ASP A 188 -16.88 11.68 9.27
CA ASP A 188 -15.43 11.61 9.30
C ASP A 188 -14.87 11.03 8.00
N ARG A 189 -14.34 11.92 7.16
CA ARG A 189 -13.69 11.57 5.89
C ARG A 189 -12.53 10.59 6.09
N ARG A 190 -11.80 10.65 7.21
CA ARG A 190 -10.63 9.78 7.45
C ARG A 190 -11.04 8.32 7.51
N ARG A 191 -12.22 8.01 8.06
CA ARG A 191 -12.75 6.63 8.07
C ARG A 191 -12.97 6.06 6.67
N LEU A 192 -13.27 6.91 5.71
CA LEU A 192 -13.47 6.51 4.32
C LEU A 192 -12.14 6.41 3.58
N GLU A 193 -11.23 7.35 3.79
CA GLU A 193 -9.88 7.32 3.18
C GLU A 193 -9.13 6.04 3.56
N MET A 194 -9.27 5.60 4.80
CA MET A 194 -8.71 4.33 5.27
C MET A 194 -9.23 3.12 4.49
N GLN A 195 -10.46 3.15 3.98
CA GLN A 195 -11.02 2.04 3.19
C GLN A 195 -10.47 2.00 1.77
N CYS A 196 -9.87 3.09 1.28
CA CYS A 196 -9.16 3.12 0.00
C CYS A 196 -7.79 2.43 0.09
N LEU A 197 -7.42 1.90 1.25
CA LEU A 197 -6.20 1.16 1.47
C LEU A 197 -6.48 -0.34 1.54
N SER A 198 -5.58 -1.16 1.00
CA SER A 198 -5.65 -2.62 1.12
C SER A 198 -4.26 -3.21 1.32
N ALA A 199 -4.06 -3.95 2.41
CA ALA A 199 -2.79 -4.60 2.72
C ALA A 199 -2.81 -6.07 2.27
N ILE A 200 -1.83 -6.48 1.45
CA ILE A 200 -1.64 -7.85 0.98
C ILE A 200 -0.33 -8.38 1.55
N ILE A 201 -0.39 -9.45 2.33
CA ILE A 201 0.75 -10.05 3.02
C ILE A 201 1.10 -11.39 2.38
N PHE A 202 2.37 -11.60 2.08
CA PHE A 202 2.84 -12.83 1.44
C PHE A 202 3.47 -13.79 2.45
N VAL A 203 3.18 -15.09 2.27
CA VAL A 203 3.79 -16.24 2.96
C VAL A 203 3.42 -16.37 4.44
N ARG A 204 3.69 -15.35 5.26
CA ARG A 204 3.44 -15.36 6.71
C ARG A 204 2.83 -14.05 7.16
N THR A 205 1.73 -14.12 7.92
CA THR A 205 1.15 -12.98 8.62
C THR A 205 1.58 -12.96 10.08
N GLU A 206 1.77 -11.76 10.62
CA GLU A 206 1.97 -11.50 12.06
C GLU A 206 0.73 -10.79 12.62
N ALA A 207 0.63 -10.61 13.94
CA ALA A 207 -0.46 -9.81 14.54
C ALA A 207 -0.34 -8.33 14.10
N ASP A 208 0.85 -7.75 14.28
CA ASP A 208 1.21 -6.43 13.79
C ASP A 208 1.60 -6.50 12.30
N LEU A 209 0.99 -5.65 11.47
CA LEU A 209 1.31 -5.56 10.04
C LEU A 209 2.75 -5.07 9.82
N LEU A 210 3.24 -4.16 10.66
CA LEU A 210 4.61 -3.63 10.57
C LEU A 210 5.67 -4.70 10.88
N GLN A 211 5.26 -5.83 11.45
CA GLN A 211 6.13 -6.99 11.66
C GLN A 211 6.01 -8.03 10.54
N CYS A 212 5.11 -7.88 9.56
CA CYS A 212 5.01 -8.85 8.48
C CYS A 212 6.28 -8.81 7.59
N PRO A 213 6.86 -9.96 7.21
CA PRO A 213 8.15 -10.00 6.52
C PRO A 213 8.10 -9.30 5.16
N VAL A 214 7.07 -9.58 4.36
CA VAL A 214 6.90 -8.99 3.02
C VAL A 214 5.42 -8.74 2.78
N TRP A 215 5.06 -7.50 2.50
CA TRP A 215 3.69 -7.11 2.22
C TRP A 215 3.65 -5.89 1.29
N VAL A 216 2.48 -5.65 0.71
CA VAL A 216 2.22 -4.46 -0.11
C VAL A 216 1.00 -3.72 0.39
N LEU A 217 1.05 -2.40 0.31
CA LEU A 217 -0.10 -1.52 0.50
C LEU A 217 -0.59 -1.05 -0.87
N ILE A 218 -1.85 -1.31 -1.17
CA ILE A 218 -2.55 -0.77 -2.33
C ILE A 218 -3.31 0.48 -1.88
N VAL A 219 -3.04 1.61 -2.52
CA VAL A 219 -3.85 2.84 -2.41
C VAL A 219 -4.73 2.92 -3.66
N ASN A 220 -6.04 2.77 -3.48
CA ASN A 220 -7.04 2.88 -4.53
C ASN A 220 -7.28 4.36 -4.88
N VAL A 221 -6.68 4.82 -5.98
CA VAL A 221 -6.76 6.22 -6.42
C VAL A 221 -8.19 6.56 -6.86
N VAL A 222 -8.88 5.63 -7.53
CA VAL A 222 -10.28 5.80 -7.94
C VAL A 222 -11.19 5.97 -6.72
N GLY A 223 -10.95 5.20 -5.65
CA GLY A 223 -11.66 5.36 -4.38
C GLY A 223 -11.46 6.74 -3.76
N LEU A 224 -10.22 7.24 -3.75
CA LEU A 224 -9.89 8.58 -3.25
C LEU A 224 -10.51 9.68 -4.12
N ASP A 225 -10.55 9.53 -5.44
CA ASP A 225 -11.18 10.48 -6.35
C ASP A 225 -12.67 10.65 -6.04
N MET A 226 -13.36 9.52 -5.83
CA MET A 226 -14.77 9.53 -5.43
C MET A 226 -14.98 10.28 -4.11
N LEU A 227 -14.06 10.16 -3.14
CA LEU A 227 -14.11 10.93 -1.89
C LEU A 227 -13.90 12.41 -2.11
N LYS A 228 -12.95 12.81 -2.95
CA LYS A 228 -12.73 14.22 -3.29
C LYS A 228 -13.97 14.84 -3.91
N SER A 229 -14.66 14.10 -4.77
CA SER A 229 -15.88 14.54 -5.45
C SER A 229 -17.10 14.65 -4.52
N LYS A 230 -17.21 13.77 -3.50
CA LYS A 230 -18.41 13.69 -2.63
C LYS A 230 -18.24 14.37 -1.27
N LEU A 231 -17.01 14.52 -0.78
CA LEU A 231 -16.66 15.15 0.48
C LEU A 231 -15.36 15.97 0.29
N PRO A 232 -15.40 17.15 -0.35
CA PRO A 232 -14.21 17.97 -0.55
C PRO A 232 -13.51 18.28 0.77
N PRO A 233 -12.16 18.42 0.81
CA PRO A 233 -11.38 18.64 2.05
C PRO A 233 -11.70 19.90 2.89
N GLY A 234 -12.83 20.60 2.69
CA GLY A 234 -13.11 21.89 3.33
C GLY A 234 -14.56 22.16 3.78
N ILE A 235 -15.52 21.23 3.64
CA ILE A 235 -16.92 21.48 4.01
C ILE A 235 -17.25 20.99 5.45
N LEU A 236 -16.37 21.29 6.42
CA LEU A 236 -16.65 21.02 7.85
C LEU A 236 -16.48 22.28 8.73
N LEU A 237 -16.41 23.47 8.14
CA LEU A 237 -16.33 24.73 8.89
C LEU A 237 -17.41 25.78 8.57
N GLU A 238 -18.41 25.46 7.75
CA GLU A 238 -19.54 26.39 7.54
C GLU A 238 -20.87 25.64 7.53
N SER A 239 -21.38 25.34 8.71
CA SER A 239 -22.82 25.22 8.92
C SER A 239 -23.15 25.35 10.41
N VAL A 240 -23.47 26.61 10.76
CA VAL A 240 -24.22 27.15 11.92
C VAL A 240 -23.57 27.09 13.29
#